data_AF-T0T4E2-F1
#
_entry.id   AF-T0T4E2-F1
#
_cell.length_a   1.000
_cell.length_b   1.000
_cell.length_c   1.000
_cell.angle_alpha   90.00
_cell.angle_beta   90.00
_cell.angle_gamma   90.00
#
_symmetry.space_group_name_H-M   'P 1'
#
loop_
_entity.id
_entity.type
_entity.pdbx_description
1 polymer ?
#
loop_
_entity_poly.entity_id
_entity_poly.type
_entity_poly.pdbx_seq_one_letter_code
_entity_poly.pdbx_strand_id
1 'polypeptide(L)'
;HHEQGLNRLMEKIYRTIDRDALIESDEHNTYPKIVAKYFSSQEHKRYKGGRSCVAGQGELKRQHFDPLFTLNHTCAMFRAHINRLIRKSWCSTKRVDMLQAHIDIFICFYNLDYLGGLIPI
;
A
#
# COMPACT_ATOMS: atom_id res chain seq x y z
N HIS A 1 8.18 -18.80 0.41
CA HIS A 1 8.83 -17.54 0.85
C HIS A 1 7.84 -16.37 0.92
N HIS A 2 7.10 -16.05 -0.14
CA HIS A 2 6.12 -14.95 -0.17
C HIS A 2 5.03 -15.04 0.92
N GLU A 3 4.32 -16.17 1.01
CA GLU A 3 3.26 -16.37 2.04
C GLU A 3 3.79 -16.34 3.48
N GLN A 4 5.02 -16.80 3.71
CA GLN A 4 5.64 -16.77 5.03
C GLN A 4 5.95 -15.32 5.47
N GLY A 5 6.44 -14.49 4.55
CA GLY A 5 6.65 -13.07 4.81
C GLY A 5 5.34 -12.35 5.11
N LEU A 6 4.29 -12.65 4.36
CA LEU A 6 2.98 -12.06 4.57
C LEU A 6 2.36 -12.49 5.90
N ASN A 7 2.50 -13.76 6.30
CA ASN A 7 2.08 -14.21 7.63
C ASN A 7 2.81 -13.47 8.76
N ARG A 8 4.15 -13.32 8.65
CA ARG A 8 4.93 -12.56 9.65
C ARG A 8 4.51 -11.09 9.73
N LEU A 9 4.11 -10.49 8.61
CA LEU A 9 3.58 -9.13 8.60
C LEU A 9 2.23 -9.09 9.33
N MET A 10 1.30 -9.98 8.98
CA MET A 10 -0.03 -10.03 9.59
C MET A 10 0.05 -10.27 11.09
N GLU A 11 0.91 -11.17 11.56
CA GLU A 11 1.14 -11.41 13.01
C GLU A 11 1.55 -10.14 13.76
N LYS A 12 2.30 -9.23 13.11
CA LYS A 12 2.71 -7.96 13.72
C LYS A 12 1.60 -6.92 13.74
N ILE A 13 0.83 -6.80 12.65
CA ILE A 13 -0.12 -5.69 12.47
C ILE A 13 -1.55 -6.02 12.90
N TYR A 14 -1.93 -7.29 13.01
CA TYR A 14 -3.35 -7.63 13.21
C TYR A 14 -3.92 -7.04 14.51
N ARG A 15 -3.10 -6.87 15.55
CA ARG A 15 -3.51 -6.29 16.84
C ARG A 15 -3.63 -4.77 16.82
N THR A 16 -3.07 -4.12 15.80
CA THR A 16 -3.12 -2.66 15.65
C THR A 16 -4.24 -2.21 14.73
N ILE A 17 -4.89 -3.15 14.04
CA ILE A 17 -6.01 -2.87 13.13
C ILE A 17 -7.32 -2.95 13.93
N ASP A 18 -8.21 -2.00 13.64
CA ASP A 18 -9.53 -1.94 14.27
C ASP A 18 -10.36 -3.20 13.98
N ARG A 19 -11.18 -3.63 14.95
CA ARG A 19 -12.02 -4.83 14.80
C ARG A 19 -13.14 -4.65 13.79
N ASP A 20 -13.53 -3.43 13.50
CA ASP A 20 -14.58 -3.11 12.53
C ASP A 20 -14.00 -2.55 11.22
N ALA A 21 -12.68 -2.66 11.03
CA ALA A 21 -12.01 -2.21 9.82
C ALA A 21 -12.50 -2.98 8.57
N LEU A 22 -12.82 -2.24 7.52
CA LEU A 22 -13.03 -2.80 6.18
C LEU A 22 -11.68 -3.24 5.60
N ILE A 23 -11.59 -4.49 5.14
CA ILE A 23 -10.39 -5.02 4.50
C ILE A 23 -10.57 -4.99 2.99
N GLU A 24 -9.70 -4.29 2.29
CA GLU A 24 -9.72 -4.16 0.83
C GLU A 24 -8.43 -4.70 0.22
N SER A 25 -8.54 -5.49 -0.85
CA SER A 25 -7.38 -5.99 -1.59
C SER A 25 -7.65 -6.10 -3.09
N ASP A 26 -6.59 -6.39 -3.85
CA ASP A 26 -6.77 -6.87 -5.21
C ASP A 26 -7.30 -8.33 -5.23
N GLU A 27 -7.50 -8.86 -6.43
CA GLU A 27 -7.92 -10.24 -6.66
C GLU A 27 -6.79 -11.28 -6.54
N HIS A 28 -5.62 -10.96 -5.98
CA HIS A 28 -4.54 -11.94 -5.85
C HIS A 28 -4.97 -13.16 -5.00
N ASN A 29 -4.65 -14.37 -5.49
CA ASN A 29 -5.15 -15.65 -4.95
C ASN A 29 -4.73 -15.94 -3.51
N THR A 30 -3.66 -15.30 -3.03
CA THR A 30 -3.14 -15.50 -1.67
C THR A 30 -3.95 -14.75 -0.61
N TYR A 31 -4.53 -13.59 -0.93
CA TYR A 31 -5.18 -12.73 0.07
C TYR A 31 -6.40 -13.38 0.75
N PRO A 32 -7.34 -14.04 0.05
CA PRO A 32 -8.51 -14.63 0.70
C PRO A 32 -8.16 -15.57 1.86
N LYS A 33 -7.15 -16.43 1.68
CA LYS A 33 -6.71 -17.38 2.71
C LYS A 33 -6.11 -16.67 3.93
N ILE A 34 -5.36 -15.60 3.71
CA ILE A 34 -4.68 -14.87 4.79
C ILE A 34 -5.65 -13.95 5.52
N VAL A 35 -6.52 -13.26 4.81
CA VAL A 35 -7.55 -12.41 5.41
C VAL A 35 -8.49 -13.26 6.25
N ALA A 36 -8.97 -14.40 5.75
CA ALA A 36 -9.80 -15.32 6.54
C ALA A 36 -9.09 -15.85 7.81
N LYS A 37 -7.76 -15.93 7.82
CA LYS A 37 -6.98 -16.39 8.97
C LYS A 37 -6.87 -15.34 10.08
N TYR A 38 -6.65 -14.07 9.73
CA TYR A 38 -6.39 -13.01 10.72
C TYR A 38 -7.58 -12.08 10.96
N PHE A 39 -8.45 -11.94 9.96
CA PHE A 39 -9.56 -10.99 9.90
C PHE A 39 -10.88 -11.69 9.53
N SER A 40 -11.20 -12.79 10.22
CA SER A 40 -12.35 -13.64 9.89
C SER A 40 -13.71 -12.98 10.13
N SER A 41 -13.77 -11.95 10.97
CA SER A 41 -15.00 -11.23 11.31
C SER A 41 -15.21 -9.97 10.48
N GLN A 42 -14.19 -9.49 9.76
CA GLN A 42 -14.25 -8.26 8.98
C GLN A 42 -14.73 -8.53 7.54
N GLU A 43 -15.36 -7.54 6.93
CA GLU A 43 -15.70 -7.60 5.51
C GLU A 43 -14.43 -7.54 4.66
N HIS A 44 -14.27 -8.50 3.73
CA HIS A 44 -13.18 -8.51 2.75
C HIS A 44 -13.68 -8.19 1.35
N LYS A 45 -13.45 -6.96 0.88
CA LYS A 45 -13.72 -6.54 -0.49
C LYS A 45 -12.50 -6.76 -1.38
N ARG A 46 -12.74 -7.29 -2.58
CA ARG A 46 -11.71 -7.60 -3.56
C ARG A 46 -12.02 -6.91 -4.87
N TYR A 47 -11.01 -6.27 -5.43
CA TYR A 47 -11.14 -5.51 -6.66
C TYR A 47 -10.19 -6.03 -7.74
N LYS A 48 -10.71 -6.13 -8.96
CA LYS A 48 -9.92 -6.52 -10.11
C LYS A 48 -8.94 -5.41 -10.47
N GLY A 49 -7.65 -5.73 -10.48
CA GLY A 49 -6.61 -4.80 -10.89
C GLY A 49 -6.73 -4.39 -12.36
N GLY A 50 -6.51 -3.11 -12.63
CA GLY A 50 -6.35 -2.58 -13.98
C GLY A 50 -5.07 -3.09 -14.64
N ARG A 51 -5.07 -3.25 -15.98
CA ARG A 51 -3.81 -3.48 -16.70
C ARG A 51 -3.02 -2.19 -16.76
N SER A 52 -1.74 -2.27 -16.42
CA SER A 52 -0.86 -1.13 -16.58
C SER A 52 -0.71 -0.73 -18.06
N CYS A 53 -0.65 0.57 -18.33
CA CYS A 53 -0.44 1.13 -19.66
C CYS A 53 1.04 1.50 -19.81
N VAL A 54 1.66 1.07 -20.92
CA VAL A 54 3.09 1.27 -21.19
C VAL A 54 3.44 2.75 -21.45
N ALA A 55 2.46 3.64 -21.72
CA ALA A 55 2.69 5.05 -22.00
C ALA A 55 1.63 5.99 -21.37
N GLY A 56 2.10 6.98 -20.60
CA GLY A 56 1.32 8.13 -20.11
C GLY A 56 0.27 7.84 -19.02
N GLN A 57 -0.67 8.77 -18.83
CA GLN A 57 -1.86 8.64 -17.95
C GLN A 57 -2.94 7.72 -18.56
N GLY A 58 -2.57 6.75 -19.42
CA GLY A 58 -3.51 5.94 -20.21
C GLY A 58 -4.43 5.05 -19.36
N GLU A 59 -3.96 4.63 -18.18
CA GLU A 59 -4.75 3.89 -17.19
C GLU A 59 -5.91 4.74 -16.66
N LEU A 60 -5.62 5.98 -16.23
CA LEU A 60 -6.61 6.95 -15.75
C LEU A 60 -7.65 7.31 -16.83
N LYS A 61 -7.24 7.30 -18.11
CA LYS A 61 -8.13 7.61 -19.23
C LYS A 61 -9.02 6.44 -19.65
N ARG A 62 -8.61 5.20 -19.39
CA ARG A 62 -9.40 3.99 -19.69
C ARG A 62 -10.31 3.57 -18.55
N GLN A 63 -9.86 3.71 -17.31
CA GLN A 63 -10.67 3.45 -16.13
C GLN A 63 -11.05 4.78 -15.49
N HIS A 64 -12.35 5.11 -15.57
CA HIS A 64 -12.90 6.32 -14.97
C HIS A 64 -12.78 6.31 -13.44
N PHE A 65 -13.08 5.17 -12.83
CA PHE A 65 -12.96 4.94 -11.40
C PHE A 65 -12.17 3.66 -11.15
N ASP A 66 -11.11 3.77 -10.35
CA ASP A 66 -10.31 2.65 -9.88
C ASP A 66 -10.42 2.58 -8.35
N PRO A 67 -11.09 1.57 -7.77
CA PRO A 67 -11.18 1.41 -6.31
C PRO A 67 -9.81 1.20 -5.66
N LEU A 68 -8.80 0.75 -6.40
CA LEU A 68 -7.44 0.59 -5.91
C LEU A 68 -6.59 1.87 -6.09
N PHE A 69 -7.16 2.96 -6.62
CA PHE A 69 -6.43 4.19 -6.89
C PHE A 69 -5.74 4.75 -5.64
N THR A 70 -6.44 4.82 -4.51
CA THR A 70 -5.87 5.34 -3.27
C THR A 70 -4.66 4.53 -2.82
N LEU A 71 -4.73 3.20 -2.89
CA LEU A 71 -3.61 2.31 -2.56
C LEU A 71 -2.43 2.52 -3.54
N ASN A 72 -2.72 2.52 -4.84
CA ASN A 72 -1.72 2.69 -5.89
C ASN A 72 -1.03 4.06 -5.80
N HIS A 73 -1.81 5.11 -5.55
CA HIS A 73 -1.33 6.47 -5.35
C HIS A 73 -0.46 6.58 -4.10
N THR A 74 -0.86 5.94 -2.99
CA THR A 74 -0.05 5.85 -1.76
C THR A 74 1.29 5.19 -2.03
N CYS A 75 1.31 4.06 -2.74
CA CYS A 75 2.55 3.38 -3.15
C CYS A 75 3.42 4.25 -4.07
N ALA A 76 2.81 5.01 -5.00
CA ALA A 76 3.53 5.91 -5.89
C ALA A 76 4.16 7.09 -5.12
N MET A 77 3.41 7.71 -4.21
CA MET A 77 3.88 8.74 -3.30
C MET A 77 5.03 8.21 -2.43
N PHE A 78 4.83 7.05 -1.79
CA PHE A 78 5.87 6.42 -0.97
C PHE A 78 7.16 6.25 -1.77
N ARG A 79 7.10 5.64 -2.96
CA ARG A 79 8.26 5.43 -3.83
C ARG A 79 8.93 6.74 -4.25
N ALA A 80 8.15 7.77 -4.53
CA ALA A 80 8.67 9.09 -4.93
C ALA A 80 9.37 9.80 -3.76
N HIS A 81 8.87 9.67 -2.54
CA HIS A 81 9.41 10.36 -1.38
C HIS A 81 10.60 9.63 -0.73
N ILE A 82 10.65 8.29 -0.78
CA ILE A 82 11.79 7.54 -0.22
C ILE A 82 13.01 7.53 -1.15
N ASN A 83 12.88 8.01 -2.39
CA ASN A 83 13.99 8.02 -3.34
C ASN A 83 15.12 8.97 -2.83
N ARG A 84 16.38 8.59 -3.09
CA ARG A 84 17.55 9.35 -2.63
C ARG A 84 18.32 9.94 -3.80
N LEU A 85 18.61 9.10 -4.79
CA LEU A 85 19.16 9.51 -6.08
C LEU A 85 18.22 8.98 -7.17
N ILE A 86 17.69 9.88 -8.00
CA ILE A 86 16.90 9.49 -9.18
C ILE A 86 17.89 8.96 -10.24
N ARG A 87 18.37 7.73 -10.08
CA ARG A 87 19.06 6.98 -11.14
C ARG A 87 18.02 6.12 -11.87
N LYS A 88 18.34 5.74 -13.11
CA LYS A 88 17.52 4.79 -13.92
C LYS A 88 17.22 3.46 -13.20
N SER A 89 18.03 3.08 -12.21
CA SER A 89 17.81 1.91 -11.37
C SER A 89 17.28 2.31 -9.99
N TRP A 90 16.26 1.57 -9.58
CA TRP A 90 15.43 1.66 -8.40
C TRP A 90 16.12 2.09 -7.09
N CYS A 91 15.34 2.78 -6.24
CA CYS A 91 15.69 3.31 -4.92
C CYS A 91 16.61 2.35 -4.13
N SER A 92 17.92 2.62 -4.13
CA SER A 92 18.88 1.84 -3.35
C SER A 92 19.30 2.60 -2.09
N THR A 93 19.35 1.89 -0.98
CA THR A 93 19.93 2.37 0.28
C THR A 93 21.01 1.40 0.73
N LYS A 94 22.15 1.95 1.13
CA LYS A 94 23.28 1.15 1.65
C LYS A 94 23.13 0.82 3.13
N ARG A 95 22.22 1.52 3.83
CA ARG A 95 22.06 1.50 5.28
C ARG A 95 20.59 1.32 5.64
N VAL A 96 20.28 0.22 6.32
CA VAL A 96 18.90 -0.14 6.70
C VAL A 96 18.34 0.81 7.75
N ASP A 97 19.17 1.28 8.67
CA ASP A 97 18.80 2.25 9.70
C ASP A 97 18.44 3.61 9.08
N MET A 98 19.20 4.04 8.07
CA MET A 98 18.91 5.27 7.33
C MET A 98 17.67 5.15 6.44
N LEU A 99 17.36 3.94 5.96
CA LEU A 99 16.10 3.68 5.28
C LEU A 99 14.94 3.81 6.25
N GLN A 100 15.04 3.20 7.43
CA GLN A 100 14.00 3.27 8.46
C GLN A 100 13.72 4.72 8.86
N ALA A 101 14.76 5.50 9.16
CA ALA A 101 14.60 6.91 9.50
C ALA A 101 13.87 7.71 8.40
N HIS A 102 14.15 7.41 7.12
CA HIS A 102 13.47 8.07 6.01
C HIS A 102 12.00 7.63 5.87
N ILE A 103 11.72 6.35 6.10
CA ILE A 103 10.35 5.81 6.14
C ILE A 103 9.57 6.47 7.28
N ASP A 104 10.17 6.63 8.47
CA ASP A 104 9.52 7.23 9.63
C ASP A 104 9.13 8.70 9.35
N ILE A 105 10.02 9.46 8.69
CA ILE A 105 9.72 10.83 8.22
C ILE A 105 8.54 10.82 7.24
N PHE A 106 8.54 9.90 6.27
CA PHE A 106 7.43 9.78 5.33
C PHE A 106 6.11 9.45 6.04
N ILE A 107 6.11 8.48 6.97
CA ILE A 107 4.92 8.09 7.73
C ILE A 107 4.37 9.28 8.52
N CYS A 108 5.25 10.04 9.17
CA CYS A 108 4.87 11.24 9.92
C CYS A 108 4.20 12.28 9.01
N PHE A 109 4.86 12.67 7.92
CA PHE A 109 4.32 13.61 6.94
C PHE A 109 3.00 13.11 6.32
N TYR A 110 2.96 11.85 5.91
CA TYR A 110 1.81 11.29 5.21
C TYR A 110 0.58 11.24 6.12
N ASN A 111 0.75 10.85 7.39
CA ASN A 111 -0.39 10.75 8.31
C ASN A 111 -0.80 12.11 8.90
N LEU A 112 0.17 12.95 9.29
CA LEU A 112 -0.14 14.20 10.01
C LEU A 112 -0.49 15.34 9.06
N ASP A 113 0.26 15.51 7.97
CA ASP A 113 0.10 16.64 7.05
C ASP A 113 -0.76 16.28 5.85
N TYR A 114 -0.44 15.18 5.15
CA TYR A 114 -1.15 14.80 3.93
C TYR A 114 -2.55 14.30 4.22
N LEU A 115 -2.71 13.24 5.02
CA LEU A 115 -4.03 12.71 5.39
C LEU A 115 -4.75 13.61 6.39
N GLY A 116 -4.04 14.14 7.39
CA GLY A 116 -4.63 15.04 8.39
C GLY A 116 -5.14 16.37 7.80
N GLY A 117 -4.56 16.83 6.68
CA GLY A 117 -5.02 18.00 5.95
C GLY A 117 -6.16 17.74 4.97
N LEU A 118 -6.53 16.48 4.72
CA LEU A 118 -7.68 16.14 3.87
C LEU A 118 -8.96 16.25 4.69
N ILE A 119 -9.94 16.99 4.18
CA ILE A 119 -11.29 16.99 4.73
C ILE A 119 -11.87 15.58 4.50
N PRO A 120 -12.46 14.92 5.52
CA PRO A 120 -13.15 13.65 5.32
C PRO A 120 -14.21 13.82 4.23
N ILE A 121 -14.19 12.93 3.24
CA ILE A 121 -15.14 12.90 2.12
C ILE A 121 -16.45 12.27 2.60
#